data_AF-A0A4D4KZD6-F1
#
_entry.id   AF-A0A4D4KZD6-F1
#
_cell.length_a   1.000
_cell.length_b   1.000
_cell.length_c   1.000
_cell.angle_alpha   90.00
_cell.angle_beta   90.00
_cell.angle_gamma   90.00
#
_symmetry.space_group_name_H-M   'P 1'
#
loop_
_entity.id
_entity.type
_entity.pdbx_description
1 polymer ?
#
loop_
_entity_poly.entity_id
_entity_poly.type
_entity_poly.pdbx_seq_one_letter_code
_entity_poly.pdbx_strand_id
1 'polypeptide(L)' 'MATDKGAVRGATSKGVERFFGIPYAAAPTGSLRWKPPRPAARWTGVREAADFGNPCP' A
#
# COMPACT_ATOMS: atom_id res chain seq x y z
N MET A 1 -10.95 0.50 -7.13
CA MET A 1 -11.34 1.13 -5.85
C MET A 1 -10.43 2.34 -5.60
N ALA A 2 -10.87 3.36 -4.84
CA ALA A 2 -10.04 4.54 -4.53
C ALA A 2 -9.80 4.67 -3.02
N THR A 3 -8.58 5.01 -2.62
CA THR A 3 -8.19 5.30 -1.23
C THR A 3 -7.99 6.80 -1.03
N ASP A 4 -7.73 7.22 0.21
CA ASP A 4 -7.34 8.60 0.51
C ASP A 4 -5.98 8.99 -0.09
N LYS A 5 -5.16 8.02 -0.51
CA LYS A 5 -3.82 8.23 -1.11
C LYS A 5 -3.79 8.09 -2.64
N GLY A 6 -4.72 7.35 -3.24
CA GLY A 6 -4.80 7.17 -4.69
C GLY A 6 -5.67 5.97 -5.10
N ALA A 7 -5.80 5.73 -6.41
CA ALA A 7 -6.57 4.60 -6.92
C ALA A 7 -5.79 3.28 -6.81
N VAL A 8 -6.49 2.19 -6.53
CA VAL A 8 -5.92 0.83 -6.44
C VAL A 8 -6.71 -0.18 -7.26
N ARG A 9 -6.00 -1.15 -7.80
CA ARG A 9 -6.56 -2.31 -8.50
C ARG A 9 -6.17 -3.59 -7.77
N GLY A 10 -7.16 -4.27 -7.24
CA GLY A 10 -6.99 -5.58 -6.59
C GLY A 10 -7.33 -6.73 -7.53
N ALA A 11 -7.45 -7.92 -6.96
CA ALA A 11 -7.86 -9.13 -7.66
C ALA A 11 -9.15 -9.69 -7.07
N THR A 12 -10.04 -10.20 -7.93
CA THR A 12 -11.25 -10.91 -7.49
C THR A 12 -10.97 -12.41 -7.48
N SER A 13 -11.32 -13.10 -6.40
CA SER A 13 -11.24 -14.57 -6.35
C SER A 13 -12.36 -15.14 -5.50
N LYS A 14 -13.02 -16.19 -6.01
CA LYS A 14 -14.15 -16.85 -5.35
C LYS A 14 -15.26 -15.88 -4.93
N GLY A 15 -15.52 -14.85 -5.76
CA GLY A 15 -16.53 -13.82 -5.50
C GLY A 15 -16.12 -12.75 -4.48
N VAL A 16 -14.86 -12.73 -4.02
CA VAL A 16 -14.36 -11.75 -3.06
C VAL A 16 -13.31 -10.85 -3.73
N GLU A 17 -13.47 -9.54 -3.61
CA GLU A 17 -12.44 -8.57 -3.97
C GLU A 17 -11.34 -8.54 -2.91
N ARG A 18 -10.09 -8.67 -3.33
CA ARG A 18 -8.93 -8.70 -2.44
C ARG A 18 -7.92 -7.66 -2.89
N PHE A 19 -7.40 -6.91 -1.93
CA PHE A 19 -6.41 -5.87 -2.14
C PHE A 19 -5.23 -6.11 -1.19
N PHE A 20 -4.03 -6.24 -1.74
CA PHE A 20 -2.80 -6.55 -1.03
C PHE A 20 -1.73 -5.49 -1.31
N GLY A 21 -0.76 -5.34 -0.40
CA GLY A 21 0.42 -4.48 -0.63
C GLY A 21 0.15 -2.96 -0.67
N ILE A 22 -1.02 -2.48 -0.23
CA ILE A 22 -1.33 -1.05 -0.20
C ILE A 22 -0.56 -0.38 0.96
N PRO A 23 0.28 0.64 0.70
CA PRO A 23 1.03 1.32 1.76
C PRO A 23 0.12 2.21 2.59
N TYR A 24 0.09 1.97 3.91
CA TYR A 24 -0.60 2.82 4.87
C TYR A 24 0.32 3.90 5.47
N ALA A 25 1.63 3.63 5.52
CA ALA A 25 2.67 4.52 6.02
C ALA A 25 3.84 4.60 5.05
N ALA A 26 4.65 5.66 5.18
CA ALA A 26 5.94 5.75 4.51
C ALA A 26 6.88 4.66 5.05
N ALA A 27 7.74 4.12 4.18
CA ALA A 27 8.70 3.09 4.56
C ALA A 27 9.60 3.60 5.71
N PRO A 28 9.72 2.87 6.84
CA PRO A 28 10.46 3.32 8.03
C PRO A 28 11.97 3.10 7.88
N THR A 29 12.53 3.45 6.72
CA THR A 29 13.94 3.24 6.37
C THR A 29 14.70 4.56 6.31
N GLY A 30 16.03 4.49 6.25
CA GLY A 30 16.90 5.67 6.18
C GLY A 30 16.67 6.64 7.35
N SER A 31 16.40 7.90 7.03
CA SER A 31 16.17 8.97 8.02
C SER A 31 14.86 8.84 8.81
N LEU A 32 13.98 7.91 8.41
CA LEU A 32 12.74 7.58 9.12
C LEU A 32 12.89 6.38 10.07
N ARG A 33 14.04 5.70 10.05
CA ARG A 33 14.30 4.61 10.99
C ARG A 33 14.24 5.15 12.43
N TRP A 34 13.58 4.39 13.32
CA TRP A 34 13.37 4.74 14.73
C TRP A 34 12.52 5.99 14.99
N LYS A 35 11.72 6.41 14.01
CA LYS A 35 10.75 7.51 14.17
C LYS A 35 9.31 6.98 14.09
N PRO A 36 8.33 7.73 14.63
CA PRO A 36 6.92 7.42 14.45
C PRO A 36 6.55 7.28 12.97
N PRO A 37 5.56 6.43 12.63
CA PRO A 37 5.12 6.22 11.26
C PRO A 37 4.64 7.54 10.66
N ARG A 38 5.09 7.82 9.44
CA ARG A 38 4.61 8.97 8.66
C ARG A 38 3.57 8.53 7.63
N PRO A 39 2.63 9.39 7.23
CA PRO A 39 1.66 9.07 6.19
C PRO A 39 2.34 8.59 4.91
N ALA A 40 1.76 7.59 4.25
CA ALA A 40 2.22 7.16 2.92
C ALA A 40 2.10 8.31 1.90
N ALA A 41 3.05 8.34 0.97
CA ALA A 41 3.01 9.27 -0.15
C ALA A 41 1.79 8.99 -1.04
N ARG A 42 1.15 10.05 -1.55
CA ARG A 42 0.13 9.93 -2.60
C ARG A 42 0.79 9.44 -3.89
N TRP A 43 0.02 8.72 -4.70
CA TRP A 43 0.45 8.32 -6.05
C TRP A 43 -0.56 8.78 -7.10
N THR A 44 -0.07 8.99 -8.31
CA THR A 44 -0.91 9.28 -9.48
C THR A 44 -1.21 7.98 -10.24
N GLY A 45 -2.35 7.93 -10.92
CA GLY A 45 -2.80 6.72 -11.62
C GLY A 45 -3.31 5.63 -10.67
N VAL A 46 -3.24 4.38 -11.15
CA VAL A 46 -3.74 3.20 -10.43
C VAL A 46 -2.56 2.36 -9.96
N ARG A 47 -2.51 2.06 -8.66
CA ARG A 47 -1.52 1.16 -8.08
C ARG A 47 -2.06 -0.28 -8.09
N GLU A 48 -1.26 -1.20 -8.63
CA GLU A 48 -1.56 -2.63 -8.56
C GLU A 48 -1.43 -3.11 -7.10
N ALA A 49 -2.45 -3.83 -6.65
CA ALA A 49 -2.66 -4.30 -5.28
C ALA A 49 -3.17 -5.75 -5.29
N ALA A 50 -2.65 -6.57 -6.22
CA ALA A 50 -2.99 -7.98 -6.34
C ALA A 50 -2.07 -8.89 -5.50
N ASP A 51 -0.88 -8.39 -5.13
CA ASP A 51 0.19 -9.16 -4.48
C ASP A 51 0.58 -8.61 -3.11
N PHE A 52 1.13 -9.47 -2.26
CA PHE A 52 1.63 -9.09 -0.94
C PHE A 52 2.84 -8.15 -1.03
N GLY A 53 2.91 -7.21 -0.09
CA GLY A 53 4.11 -6.40 0.12
C GLY A 53 5.20 -7.19 0.85
N ASN A 54 6.41 -6.62 0.86
CA ASN A 54 7.53 -7.24 1.56
C ASN A 54 7.28 -7.31 3.08
N PRO A 55 7.58 -8.45 3.74
CA PRO A 55 7.58 -8.53 5.19
C PRO A 55 8.72 -7.68 5.78
N CYS A 56 8.62 -7.40 7.08
CA CYS A 56 9.73 -6.79 7.81
C CYS A 56 10.94 -7.76 7.77
N PRO A 57 12.16 -7.25 7.48
CA PRO A 57 13.38 -8.01 7.73
C PRO A 57 13.58 -8.38 9.20
#